data_AF-A0A9P4WU26-F1
#
_entry.id   AF-A0A9P4WU26-F1
#
_cell.length_a   1.000
_cell.length_b   1.000
_cell.length_c   1.000
_cell.angle_alpha   90.00
_cell.angle_beta   90.00
_cell.angle_gamma   90.00
#
_symmetry.space_group_name_H-M   'P 1'
#
loop_
_entity.id
_entity.type
_entity.pdbx_description
1 polymer ?
#
loop_
_entity_poly.entity_id
_entity_poly.type
_entity_poly.pdbx_seq_one_letter_code
_entity_poly.pdbx_strand_id
1 'polypeptide(L)'
;MDNLDPHQRPPDDIKDVYKKYQKMKPKDLDRDLDIVDLPDSLATSAKDKVRIVEDWSGHDLTAAFRAFSGQEGQMYADLPPRIPVYEHVDMPGLHIVPNLLPPEIQTLLLSRLLHRDLSNPAHLTNIHTHYSLSYPDASASFFTYPPTSTSPIATPLDPSVHKPLTVPQLLNKKMRWTTLGGQYDWTAKQYPPSTPPPFPSDIKNLLESIWASTRAEAAIVNLYSPGDTLSVHRDVAETSGTGLVSK
;
A
#
# COMPACT_ATOMS: atom_id res chain seq x y z
N MET A 1 -13.57 -23.22 -12.43
CA MET A 1 -13.28 -22.25 -11.35
C MET A 1 -14.56 -21.48 -11.15
N ASP A 2 -15.19 -21.61 -9.99
CA ASP A 2 -16.37 -20.78 -9.68
C ASP A 2 -15.98 -19.31 -9.74
N ASN A 3 -16.83 -18.50 -10.36
CA ASN A 3 -16.57 -17.07 -10.53
C ASN A 3 -16.63 -16.42 -9.15
N LEU A 4 -15.50 -15.91 -8.64
CA LEU A 4 -15.44 -15.29 -7.31
C LEU A 4 -16.20 -13.96 -7.34
N ASP A 5 -17.17 -13.79 -6.44
CA ASP A 5 -17.99 -12.57 -6.37
C ASP A 5 -17.34 -11.50 -5.45
N PRO A 6 -16.98 -10.30 -5.97
CA PRO A 6 -16.45 -9.19 -5.17
C PRO A 6 -17.46 -8.59 -4.17
N HIS A 7 -18.73 -8.98 -4.24
CA HIS A 7 -19.79 -8.59 -3.31
C HIS A 7 -20.15 -9.69 -2.32
N GLN A 8 -19.48 -10.84 -2.36
CA GLN A 8 -19.73 -11.94 -1.45
C GLN A 8 -19.54 -11.50 0.02
N ARG A 9 -20.57 -11.73 0.84
CA ARG A 9 -20.49 -11.43 2.28
C ARG A 9 -19.40 -12.29 2.93
N PRO A 10 -18.50 -11.70 3.75
CA PRO A 10 -17.51 -12.47 4.49
C PRO A 10 -18.16 -13.46 5.46
N PRO A 11 -17.54 -14.64 5.69
CA PRO A 11 -17.95 -15.58 6.72
C PRO A 11 -18.08 -14.92 8.10
N ASP A 12 -19.02 -15.41 8.93
CA ASP A 12 -19.35 -14.76 10.20
C ASP A 12 -18.22 -14.88 11.24
N ASP A 13 -17.49 -15.98 11.24
CA ASP A 13 -16.27 -16.18 12.04
C ASP A 13 -15.18 -15.14 11.71
N ILE A 14 -14.94 -14.87 10.42
CA ILE A 14 -14.01 -13.82 9.98
C ILE A 14 -14.48 -12.44 10.44
N LYS A 15 -15.79 -12.16 10.34
CA LYS A 15 -16.36 -10.90 10.82
C LYS A 15 -16.21 -10.74 12.33
N ASP A 16 -16.32 -11.82 13.09
CA ASP A 16 -16.19 -11.77 14.54
C ASP A 16 -14.73 -11.56 14.97
N VAL A 17 -13.76 -12.16 14.26
CA VAL A 17 -12.33 -11.84 14.41
C VAL A 17 -12.05 -10.36 14.11
N TYR A 18 -12.60 -9.83 13.01
CA TYR A 18 -12.47 -8.40 12.67
C TYR A 18 -13.00 -7.50 13.80
N LYS A 19 -14.20 -7.80 14.34
CA LYS A 19 -14.79 -7.04 15.46
C LYS A 19 -13.97 -7.18 16.75
N LYS A 20 -13.36 -8.34 17.02
CA LYS A 20 -12.48 -8.58 18.19
C LYS A 20 -11.36 -7.53 18.17
N TYR A 21 -10.60 -7.47 17.08
CA TYR A 21 -9.43 -6.59 16.99
C TYR A 21 -9.78 -5.12 16.79
N GLN A 22 -10.87 -4.80 16.09
CA GLN A 22 -11.34 -3.42 15.95
C GLN A 22 -11.65 -2.75 17.31
N LYS A 23 -12.10 -3.54 18.30
CA LYS A 23 -12.49 -3.03 19.63
C LYS A 23 -11.40 -3.21 20.69
N MET A 24 -10.33 -3.92 20.37
CA MET A 24 -9.26 -4.24 21.32
C MET A 24 -8.44 -2.99 21.65
N LYS A 25 -8.02 -2.86 22.91
CA LYS A 25 -7.16 -1.74 23.33
C LYS A 25 -5.69 -2.08 23.08
N PRO A 26 -4.82 -1.09 22.82
CA PRO A 26 -3.39 -1.33 22.55
C PRO A 26 -2.69 -2.26 23.55
N LYS A 27 -2.88 -2.00 24.85
CA LYS A 27 -2.28 -2.81 25.93
C LYS A 27 -2.68 -4.30 25.93
N ASP A 28 -3.83 -4.61 25.33
CA ASP A 28 -4.38 -5.97 25.26
C ASP A 28 -3.88 -6.66 23.97
N LEU A 29 -3.56 -5.91 22.92
CA LEU A 29 -2.93 -6.42 21.68
C LEU A 29 -1.53 -6.97 21.97
N ASP A 30 -0.70 -6.25 22.72
CA ASP A 30 0.67 -6.65 23.06
C ASP A 30 0.76 -7.98 23.85
N ARG A 31 -0.38 -8.47 24.34
CA ARG A 31 -0.50 -9.68 25.17
C ARG A 31 -1.30 -10.78 24.49
N ASP A 32 -1.86 -10.52 23.30
CA ASP A 32 -2.70 -11.50 22.60
C ASP A 32 -1.81 -12.57 21.95
N LEU A 33 -1.96 -13.81 22.40
CA LEU A 33 -1.16 -14.96 21.94
C LEU A 33 -1.60 -15.45 20.55
N ASP A 34 -2.74 -14.98 20.04
CA ASP A 34 -3.25 -15.29 18.70
C ASP A 34 -2.59 -14.40 17.62
N ILE A 35 -1.90 -13.32 18.00
CA ILE A 35 -1.21 -12.43 17.07
C ILE A 35 0.17 -12.99 16.74
N VAL A 36 0.44 -13.11 15.44
CA VAL A 36 1.77 -13.43 14.92
C VAL A 36 2.60 -12.16 14.83
N ASP A 37 3.69 -12.10 15.60
CA ASP A 37 4.69 -11.03 15.53
C ASP A 37 6.04 -11.61 15.08
N LEU A 38 6.58 -11.09 13.98
CA LEU A 38 7.80 -11.58 13.31
C LEU A 38 8.75 -10.40 13.05
N PRO A 39 10.08 -10.56 13.21
CA PRO A 39 10.78 -11.78 13.59
C PRO A 39 10.83 -11.99 15.12
N ASP A 40 10.48 -10.97 15.90
CA ASP A 40 10.62 -10.90 17.35
C ASP A 40 9.46 -11.62 18.05
N SER A 41 9.34 -12.94 17.87
CA SER A 41 8.30 -13.69 18.58
C SER A 41 8.69 -13.84 20.05
N LEU A 42 7.91 -13.25 20.96
CA LEU A 42 7.65 -13.86 22.26
C LEU A 42 7.17 -15.31 22.02
N ALA A 43 7.48 -16.26 22.90
CA ALA A 43 7.08 -17.66 22.74
C ALA A 43 5.54 -17.79 22.79
N THR A 44 4.86 -17.68 21.63
CA THR A 44 3.39 -17.77 21.50
C THR A 44 2.97 -18.99 20.68
N SER A 45 1.75 -19.49 20.93
CA SER A 45 1.12 -20.60 20.20
C SER A 45 0.89 -20.30 18.72
N ALA A 46 0.80 -19.03 18.33
CA ALA A 46 0.67 -18.63 16.93
C ALA A 46 1.91 -18.98 16.09
N LYS A 47 3.09 -19.15 16.72
CA LYS A 47 4.33 -19.53 16.03
C LYS A 47 4.31 -20.96 15.50
N ASP A 48 3.62 -21.88 16.17
CA ASP A 48 3.53 -23.28 15.72
C ASP A 48 2.85 -23.40 14.35
N LYS A 49 2.12 -22.36 13.93
CA LYS A 49 1.45 -22.26 12.64
C LYS A 49 2.24 -21.51 11.57
N VAL A 50 3.43 -21.01 11.86
CA VAL A 50 4.24 -20.26 10.90
C VAL A 50 5.56 -20.98 10.66
N ARG A 51 5.89 -21.20 9.39
CA ARG A 51 7.12 -21.88 8.98
C ARG A 51 7.89 -21.05 7.95
N ILE A 52 9.20 -21.27 7.89
CA ILE A 52 10.02 -20.72 6.80
C ILE A 52 9.84 -21.64 5.59
N VAL A 53 9.50 -21.04 4.45
CA VAL A 53 9.29 -21.76 3.17
C VAL A 53 10.37 -21.47 2.15
N GLU A 54 11.08 -20.35 2.28
CA GLU A 54 12.14 -19.92 1.39
C GLU A 54 13.14 -19.02 2.13
N ASP A 55 14.38 -18.97 1.64
CA ASP A 55 15.39 -18.00 2.05
C ASP A 55 15.79 -17.15 0.83
N TRP A 56 15.59 -15.83 0.92
CA TRP A 56 16.05 -14.89 -0.09
C TRP A 56 17.48 -14.42 0.14
N SER A 57 18.18 -14.10 -0.94
CA SER A 57 19.55 -13.56 -0.92
C SER A 57 19.52 -12.06 -0.63
N GLY A 58 20.10 -11.65 0.50
CA GLY A 58 20.24 -10.23 0.84
C GLY A 58 21.09 -9.45 -0.18
N HIS A 59 22.03 -10.12 -0.85
CA HIS A 59 22.88 -9.52 -1.88
C HIS A 59 22.08 -9.04 -3.09
N ASP A 60 21.14 -9.85 -3.58
CA ASP A 60 20.36 -9.54 -4.78
C ASP A 60 19.40 -8.38 -4.53
N LEU A 61 18.78 -8.36 -3.36
CA LEU A 61 17.93 -7.26 -2.91
C LEU A 61 18.71 -5.95 -2.71
N THR A 62 19.94 -6.04 -2.21
CA THR A 62 20.82 -4.86 -2.06
C THR A 62 21.15 -4.21 -3.41
N ALA A 63 21.24 -4.99 -4.48
CA ALA A 63 21.39 -4.44 -5.84
C ALA A 63 20.11 -3.70 -6.28
N ALA A 64 18.94 -4.27 -6.04
CA ALA A 64 17.65 -3.62 -6.35
C ALA A 64 17.48 -2.28 -5.60
N PHE A 65 17.87 -2.22 -4.32
CA PHE A 65 17.80 -1.01 -3.51
C PHE A 65 18.76 0.08 -3.97
N ARG A 66 20.00 -0.28 -4.34
CA ARG A 66 20.96 0.64 -4.96
C ARG A 66 20.45 1.20 -6.29
N ALA A 67 19.86 0.35 -7.13
CA ALA A 67 19.27 0.80 -8.38
C ALA A 67 18.08 1.76 -8.14
N PHE A 68 17.24 1.47 -7.16
CA PHE A 68 16.10 2.33 -6.82
C PHE A 68 16.53 3.69 -6.28
N SER A 69 17.58 3.76 -5.47
CA SER A 69 18.07 5.01 -4.91
C SER A 69 18.80 5.90 -5.92
N GLY A 70 19.42 5.29 -6.94
CA GLY A 70 20.23 6.00 -7.92
C GLY A 70 21.52 6.59 -7.33
N GLN A 71 21.95 6.12 -6.16
CA GLN A 71 23.17 6.57 -5.48
C GLN A 71 24.14 5.38 -5.39
N GLU A 72 25.16 5.35 -6.25
CA GLU A 72 26.16 4.27 -6.26
C GLU A 72 27.01 4.19 -4.98
N GLY A 73 27.01 5.24 -4.15
CA GLY A 73 27.82 5.34 -2.92
C GLY A 73 27.05 5.31 -1.60
N GLN A 74 25.72 5.12 -1.61
CA GLN A 74 24.94 5.13 -0.38
C GLN A 74 25.02 3.75 0.30
N MET A 75 25.59 3.71 1.49
CA MET A 75 25.59 2.51 2.33
C MET A 75 24.21 2.37 2.98
N TYR A 76 23.55 1.25 2.70
CA TYR A 76 22.38 0.80 3.46
C TYR A 76 22.88 -0.08 4.62
N ALA A 77 22.05 -0.25 5.65
CA ALA A 77 22.28 -1.38 6.55
C ALA A 77 22.35 -2.65 5.70
N ASP A 78 23.45 -3.41 5.84
CA ASP A 78 23.61 -4.66 5.10
C ASP A 78 22.45 -5.58 5.45
N LEU A 79 21.69 -5.98 4.43
CA LEU A 79 20.70 -7.03 4.59
C LEU A 79 21.42 -8.30 5.07
N PRO A 80 20.79 -9.09 5.95
CA PRO A 80 21.35 -10.38 6.31
C PRO A 80 21.54 -11.23 5.06
N PRO A 81 22.59 -12.08 4.99
CA PRO A 81 22.86 -12.90 3.81
C PRO A 81 21.68 -13.77 3.39
N ARG A 82 20.85 -14.17 4.36
CA ARG A 82 19.61 -14.90 4.17
C ARG A 82 18.47 -14.15 4.83
N ILE A 83 17.39 -13.93 4.08
CA ILE A 83 16.16 -13.32 4.55
C ILE A 83 15.07 -14.38 4.52
N PRO A 84 14.54 -14.78 5.69
CA PRO A 84 13.52 -15.82 5.75
C PRO A 84 12.18 -15.32 5.19
N VAL A 85 11.55 -16.16 4.37
CA VAL A 85 10.17 -15.99 3.92
C VAL A 85 9.30 -16.93 4.74
N TYR A 86 8.36 -16.35 5.48
CA TYR A 86 7.44 -17.08 6.33
C TYR A 86 6.13 -17.36 5.61
N GLU A 87 5.50 -18.48 5.94
CA GLU A 87 4.16 -18.85 5.49
C GLU A 87 3.37 -19.41 6.68
N HIS A 88 2.08 -19.07 6.73
CA HIS A 88 1.16 -19.69 7.69
C HIS A 88 0.64 -21.03 7.16
N VAL A 89 0.70 -22.09 7.96
CA VAL A 89 0.37 -23.48 7.53
C VAL A 89 -1.06 -23.63 7.01
N ASP A 90 -2.00 -22.85 7.55
CA ASP A 90 -3.40 -22.85 7.11
C ASP A 90 -3.68 -21.89 5.93
N MET A 91 -2.67 -21.15 5.44
CA MET A 91 -2.80 -20.21 4.31
C MET A 91 -1.64 -20.35 3.29
N PRO A 92 -1.58 -21.47 2.54
CA PRO A 92 -0.55 -21.66 1.51
C PRO A 92 -0.57 -20.53 0.48
N GLY A 93 0.62 -20.01 0.15
CA GLY A 93 0.81 -18.88 -0.75
C GLY A 93 0.81 -17.49 -0.09
N LEU A 94 0.49 -17.39 1.21
CA LEU A 94 0.69 -16.16 1.97
C LEU A 94 2.15 -16.06 2.44
N HIS A 95 2.97 -15.36 1.66
CA HIS A 95 4.37 -15.12 2.00
C HIS A 95 4.53 -13.82 2.81
N ILE A 96 5.21 -13.90 3.95
CA ILE A 96 5.47 -12.78 4.86
C ILE A 96 6.98 -12.61 4.99
N VAL A 97 7.48 -11.41 4.68
CA VAL A 97 8.92 -11.09 4.76
C VAL A 97 9.09 -9.85 5.64
N PRO A 98 9.35 -10.03 6.95
CA PRO A 98 9.46 -8.92 7.89
C PRO A 98 10.62 -7.98 7.54
N ASN A 99 10.41 -6.68 7.73
CA ASN A 99 11.46 -5.65 7.64
C ASN A 99 12.31 -5.69 6.34
N LEU A 100 11.71 -6.11 5.23
CA LEU A 100 12.41 -6.30 3.96
C LEU A 100 13.06 -5.02 3.42
N LEU A 101 12.37 -3.88 3.54
CA LEU A 101 12.84 -2.60 3.03
C LEU A 101 13.69 -1.89 4.10
N PRO A 102 14.96 -1.53 3.82
CA PRO A 102 15.76 -0.71 4.72
C PRO A 102 15.11 0.66 4.98
N PRO A 103 15.31 1.30 6.15
CA PRO A 103 14.68 2.57 6.51
C PRO A 103 14.87 3.70 5.46
N GLU A 104 16.03 3.76 4.81
CA GLU A 104 16.33 4.72 3.76
C GLU A 104 15.46 4.47 2.52
N ILE A 105 15.25 3.20 2.16
CA ILE A 105 14.40 2.81 1.04
C ILE A 105 12.93 3.05 1.36
N GLN A 106 12.49 2.79 2.60
CA GLN A 106 11.14 3.14 3.06
C GLN A 106 10.90 4.65 2.93
N THR A 107 11.82 5.47 3.43
CA THR A 107 11.73 6.94 3.37
C THR A 107 11.71 7.44 1.93
N LEU A 108 12.58 6.89 1.07
CA LEU A 108 12.64 7.27 -0.35
C LEU A 108 11.36 6.87 -1.11
N LEU A 109 10.85 5.66 -0.85
CA LEU A 109 9.59 5.20 -1.44
C LEU A 109 8.44 6.10 -1.02
N LEU A 110 8.29 6.37 0.29
CA LEU A 110 7.27 7.30 0.80
C LEU A 110 7.43 8.69 0.19
N SER A 111 8.66 9.18 0.06
CA SER A 111 8.92 10.48 -0.57
C SER A 111 8.42 10.53 -2.01
N ARG A 112 8.73 9.52 -2.82
CA ARG A 112 8.26 9.42 -4.21
C ARG A 112 6.74 9.31 -4.28
N LEU A 113 6.13 8.45 -3.47
CA LEU A 113 4.68 8.26 -3.44
C LEU A 113 3.95 9.56 -3.06
N LEU A 114 4.36 10.22 -1.99
CA LEU A 114 3.65 11.39 -1.42
C LEU A 114 4.01 12.70 -2.12
N HIS A 115 5.28 12.91 -2.46
CA HIS A 115 5.71 14.20 -3.00
C HIS A 115 5.62 14.26 -4.53
N ARG A 116 5.93 13.16 -5.23
CA ARG A 116 5.92 13.11 -6.70
C ARG A 116 4.61 12.51 -7.22
N ASP A 117 4.30 11.28 -6.86
CA ASP A 117 3.26 10.49 -7.53
C ASP A 117 1.84 10.94 -7.15
N LEU A 118 1.62 11.35 -5.89
CA LEU A 118 0.34 11.92 -5.44
C LEU A 118 -0.01 13.24 -6.16
N SER A 119 1.00 14.00 -6.58
CA SER A 119 0.83 15.29 -7.25
C SER A 119 0.80 15.16 -8.78
N ASN A 120 0.77 13.93 -9.30
CA ASN A 120 0.64 13.67 -10.72
C ASN A 120 -0.85 13.57 -11.11
N PRO A 121 -1.36 14.41 -12.03
CA PRO A 121 -2.76 14.38 -12.45
C PRO A 121 -3.17 13.12 -13.22
N ALA A 122 -2.20 12.30 -13.67
CA ALA A 122 -2.49 11.01 -14.29
C ALA A 122 -2.97 9.95 -13.28
N HIS A 123 -2.70 10.14 -11.98
CA HIS A 123 -3.08 9.22 -10.92
C HIS A 123 -4.37 9.70 -10.25
N LEU A 124 -5.38 8.84 -10.23
CA LEU A 124 -6.63 9.11 -9.52
C LEU A 124 -6.43 8.96 -8.01
N THR A 125 -7.28 9.67 -7.29
CA THR A 125 -7.34 9.66 -5.82
C THR A 125 -8.80 9.66 -5.39
N ASN A 126 -9.04 9.36 -4.11
CA ASN A 126 -10.41 9.40 -3.56
C ASN A 126 -11.08 10.77 -3.69
N ILE A 127 -10.29 11.83 -3.84
CA ILE A 127 -10.78 13.21 -3.97
C ILE A 127 -11.51 13.42 -5.30
N HIS A 128 -11.06 12.78 -6.38
CA HIS A 128 -11.63 12.93 -7.72
C HIS A 128 -13.10 12.50 -7.82
N THR A 129 -13.57 11.65 -6.89
CA THR A 129 -14.98 11.23 -6.80
C THR A 129 -15.94 12.42 -6.65
N HIS A 130 -15.50 13.49 -5.97
CA HIS A 130 -16.37 14.60 -5.57
C HIS A 130 -15.78 15.98 -5.86
N TYR A 131 -14.55 16.05 -6.37
CA TYR A 131 -13.83 17.30 -6.57
C TYR A 131 -13.02 17.29 -7.88
N SER A 132 -12.88 18.48 -8.47
CA SER A 132 -11.83 18.78 -9.44
C SER A 132 -10.61 19.36 -8.70
N LEU A 133 -9.42 18.84 -8.98
CA LEU A 133 -8.16 19.28 -8.36
C LEU A 133 -7.39 20.26 -9.22
N SER A 134 -6.86 21.30 -8.57
CA SER A 134 -5.83 22.18 -9.12
C SER A 134 -4.47 21.65 -8.70
N TYR A 135 -3.70 21.20 -9.69
CA TYR A 135 -2.35 20.66 -9.48
C TYR A 135 -1.30 21.78 -9.52
N PRO A 136 -0.20 21.64 -8.77
CA PRO A 136 0.91 22.57 -8.83
C PRO A 136 1.65 22.51 -10.18
N ASP A 137 2.31 23.61 -10.55
CA ASP A 137 3.02 23.73 -11.82
C ASP A 137 4.22 22.78 -11.93
N ALA A 138 4.61 22.46 -13.17
CA ALA A 138 5.89 21.81 -13.50
C ALA A 138 6.21 20.54 -12.68
N SER A 139 5.20 19.67 -12.45
CA SER A 139 5.33 18.42 -11.67
C SER A 139 5.78 18.63 -10.21
N ALA A 140 5.59 19.83 -9.67
CA ALA A 140 5.87 20.10 -8.27
C ALA A 140 4.94 19.32 -7.32
N SER A 141 5.31 19.30 -6.05
CA SER A 141 4.55 18.58 -5.03
C SER A 141 3.43 19.43 -4.43
N PHE A 142 2.31 18.82 -4.03
CA PHE A 142 1.32 19.46 -3.14
C PHE A 142 1.94 19.98 -1.84
N PHE A 143 3.05 19.38 -1.39
CA PHE A 143 3.79 19.81 -0.21
C PHE A 143 4.61 21.09 -0.43
N THR A 144 4.65 21.63 -1.64
CA THR A 144 5.24 22.96 -1.90
C THR A 144 4.34 24.10 -1.46
N TYR A 145 3.03 23.86 -1.36
CA TYR A 145 2.11 24.85 -0.80
C TYR A 145 2.34 25.00 0.71
N PRO A 146 2.30 26.22 1.25
CA PRO A 146 2.43 26.43 2.69
C PRO A 146 1.36 25.66 3.47
N PRO A 147 1.69 25.06 4.64
CA PRO A 147 0.72 24.36 5.48
C PRO A 147 -0.33 25.29 6.09
N THR A 148 -0.16 26.60 5.95
CA THR A 148 -1.09 27.66 6.33
C THR A 148 -1.91 28.21 5.15
N SER A 149 -1.74 27.64 3.95
CA SER A 149 -2.45 28.09 2.75
C SER A 149 -3.96 27.99 2.93
N THR A 150 -4.64 29.11 2.74
CA THR A 150 -6.10 29.24 2.79
C THR A 150 -6.74 29.15 1.40
N SER A 151 -5.94 29.18 0.34
CA SER A 151 -6.44 29.06 -1.04
C SER A 151 -6.91 27.62 -1.29
N PRO A 152 -8.13 27.43 -1.82
CA PRO A 152 -8.62 26.11 -2.16
C PRO A 152 -7.88 25.54 -3.37
N ILE A 153 -7.58 24.24 -3.33
CA ILE A 153 -7.03 23.47 -4.46
C ILE A 153 -7.97 22.36 -4.93
N ALA A 154 -9.07 22.12 -4.21
CA ALA A 154 -10.11 21.18 -4.64
C ALA A 154 -11.45 21.92 -4.71
N THR A 155 -12.02 21.97 -5.91
CA THR A 155 -13.34 22.56 -6.16
C THR A 155 -14.37 21.45 -6.22
N PRO A 156 -15.46 21.49 -5.44
CA PRO A 156 -16.46 20.43 -5.41
C PRO A 156 -17.19 20.34 -6.76
N LEU A 157 -17.46 19.12 -7.22
CA LEU A 157 -18.30 18.87 -8.38
C LEU A 157 -19.76 19.29 -8.11
N ASP A 158 -20.20 19.14 -6.86
CA ASP A 158 -21.47 19.67 -6.35
C ASP A 158 -21.23 20.57 -5.11
N PRO A 159 -21.22 21.90 -5.30
CA PRO A 159 -21.04 22.86 -4.20
C PRO A 159 -22.16 22.88 -3.16
N SER A 160 -23.32 22.27 -3.43
CA SER A 160 -24.41 22.17 -2.46
C SER A 160 -24.18 21.08 -1.41
N VAL A 161 -23.39 20.06 -1.76
CA VAL A 161 -23.06 18.91 -0.91
C VAL A 161 -21.70 19.10 -0.22
N HIS A 162 -20.73 19.64 -0.95
CA HIS A 162 -19.34 19.72 -0.51
C HIS A 162 -18.80 21.14 -0.52
N LYS A 163 -17.89 21.45 0.43
CA LYS A 163 -17.16 22.71 0.47
C LYS A 163 -15.80 22.56 -0.22
N PRO A 164 -15.27 23.63 -0.86
CA PRO A 164 -13.90 23.64 -1.36
C PRO A 164 -12.88 23.26 -0.30
N LEU A 165 -11.80 22.59 -0.71
CA LEU A 165 -10.73 22.15 0.20
C LEU A 165 -9.43 22.89 -0.07
N THR A 166 -8.79 23.34 1.01
CA THR A 166 -7.40 23.81 0.98
C THR A 166 -6.42 22.65 1.02
N VAL A 167 -5.15 22.89 0.70
CA VAL A 167 -4.09 21.85 0.74
C VAL A 167 -4.02 21.17 2.11
N PRO A 168 -3.99 21.89 3.26
CA PRO A 168 -3.94 21.23 4.56
C PRO A 168 -5.17 20.38 4.86
N GLN A 169 -6.36 20.79 4.40
CA GLN A 169 -7.58 20.00 4.57
C GLN A 169 -7.55 18.75 3.70
N LEU A 170 -7.07 18.87 2.46
CA LEU A 170 -6.94 17.75 1.53
C LEU A 170 -5.96 16.72 2.08
N LEU A 171 -4.71 17.12 2.36
CA LEU A 171 -3.63 16.20 2.75
C LEU A 171 -3.86 15.57 4.12
N ASN A 172 -4.27 16.36 5.13
CA ASN A 172 -4.32 15.86 6.51
C ASN A 172 -5.66 15.23 6.90
N LYS A 173 -6.74 15.48 6.15
CA LYS A 173 -8.08 15.04 6.56
C LYS A 173 -8.82 14.23 5.51
N LYS A 174 -8.59 14.46 4.22
CA LYS A 174 -9.44 13.93 3.15
C LYS A 174 -8.76 12.89 2.27
N MET A 175 -7.45 12.96 2.06
CA MET A 175 -6.74 11.98 1.24
C MET A 175 -6.78 10.60 1.91
N ARG A 176 -7.10 9.55 1.14
CA ARG A 176 -7.21 8.16 1.61
C ARG A 176 -6.56 7.16 0.69
N TRP A 177 -6.59 7.40 -0.61
CA TRP A 177 -5.88 6.55 -1.56
C TRP A 177 -5.45 7.30 -2.82
N THR A 178 -4.44 6.78 -3.49
CA THR A 178 -4.04 7.13 -4.86
C THR A 178 -3.72 5.87 -5.66
N THR A 179 -3.97 5.88 -6.97
CA THR A 179 -3.73 4.76 -7.89
C THR A 179 -2.52 5.01 -8.79
N LEU A 180 -1.62 4.05 -8.91
CA LEU A 180 -0.47 4.09 -9.82
C LEU A 180 -0.69 3.08 -10.96
N GLY A 181 -0.41 3.46 -12.21
CA GLY A 181 -0.65 2.57 -13.34
C GLY A 181 -2.14 2.34 -13.58
N GLY A 182 -2.61 1.08 -13.50
CA GLY A 182 -4.03 0.74 -13.56
C GLY A 182 -4.90 1.56 -12.60
N GLN A 183 -5.96 2.17 -13.13
CA GLN A 183 -6.84 3.05 -12.36
C GLN A 183 -8.11 2.29 -11.95
N TYR A 184 -8.12 1.74 -10.74
CA TYR A 184 -9.24 0.93 -10.25
C TYR A 184 -10.53 1.76 -10.13
N ASP A 185 -11.62 1.29 -10.76
CA ASP A 185 -12.94 1.91 -10.61
C ASP A 185 -13.67 1.28 -9.42
N TRP A 186 -13.75 2.02 -8.32
CA TRP A 186 -14.44 1.58 -7.10
C TRP A 186 -15.95 1.38 -7.26
N THR A 187 -16.58 2.05 -8.24
CA THR A 187 -18.02 1.93 -8.51
C THR A 187 -18.30 0.65 -9.29
N ALA A 188 -17.55 0.42 -10.36
CA ALA A 188 -17.67 -0.77 -11.20
C ALA A 188 -16.93 -2.00 -10.63
N LYS A 189 -16.07 -1.79 -9.62
CA LYS A 189 -15.20 -2.79 -9.00
C LYS A 189 -14.29 -3.54 -9.97
N GLN A 190 -13.78 -2.83 -10.97
CA GLN A 190 -12.93 -3.40 -12.01
C GLN A 190 -11.92 -2.38 -12.53
N TYR A 191 -10.87 -2.86 -13.19
CA TYR A 191 -10.01 -1.98 -14.00
C TYR A 191 -10.72 -1.65 -15.32
N PRO A 192 -10.82 -0.36 -15.70
CA PRO A 192 -11.37 0.03 -17.00
C PRO A 192 -10.54 -0.54 -18.16
N PRO A 193 -11.15 -0.80 -19.33
CA PRO A 193 -10.45 -1.31 -20.51
C PRO A 193 -9.57 -0.26 -21.20
N SER A 194 -9.65 1.00 -20.80
CA SER A 194 -8.82 2.08 -21.33
C SER A 194 -7.35 1.87 -20.98
N THR A 195 -6.45 2.28 -21.87
CA THR A 195 -5.01 2.27 -21.60
C THR A 195 -4.70 3.01 -20.29
N PRO A 196 -4.12 2.34 -19.28
CA PRO A 196 -3.79 3.00 -18.03
C PRO A 196 -2.63 3.99 -18.22
N PRO A 197 -2.51 5.01 -17.35
CA PRO A 197 -1.31 5.82 -17.28
C PRO A 197 -0.09 4.93 -16.99
N PRO A 198 1.13 5.37 -17.35
CA PRO A 198 2.34 4.62 -17.04
C PRO A 198 2.53 4.42 -15.53
N PHE A 199 2.85 3.19 -15.11
CA PHE A 199 3.31 2.93 -13.75
C PHE A 199 4.67 3.62 -13.53
N PRO A 200 4.92 4.29 -12.37
CA PRO A 200 6.21 4.94 -12.12
C PRO A 200 7.39 3.98 -12.27
N SER A 201 8.27 4.24 -13.23
CA SER A 201 9.26 3.27 -13.72
C SER A 201 10.26 2.83 -12.66
N ASP A 202 10.64 3.73 -11.76
CA ASP A 202 11.55 3.44 -10.67
C ASP A 202 10.93 2.49 -9.63
N ILE A 203 9.67 2.73 -9.25
CA ILE A 203 8.93 1.86 -8.33
C ILE A 203 8.64 0.51 -9.00
N LYS A 204 8.31 0.52 -10.30
CA LYS A 204 8.15 -0.70 -11.11
C LYS A 204 9.43 -1.53 -11.08
N ASN A 205 10.57 -0.93 -11.41
CA ASN A 205 11.85 -1.64 -11.43
C ASN A 205 12.22 -2.21 -10.06
N LEU A 206 11.98 -1.47 -8.97
CA LEU A 206 12.16 -1.97 -7.61
C LEU A 206 11.28 -3.20 -7.34
N LEU A 207 9.98 -3.10 -7.64
CA LEU A 207 9.02 -4.20 -7.44
C LEU A 207 9.41 -5.44 -8.23
N GLU A 208 9.67 -5.29 -9.53
CA GLU A 208 9.98 -6.42 -10.41
C GLU A 208 11.37 -7.03 -10.13
N SER A 209 12.28 -6.28 -9.48
CA SER A 209 13.57 -6.80 -9.03
C SER A 209 13.46 -7.62 -7.73
N ILE A 210 12.52 -7.27 -6.85
CA ILE A 210 12.26 -8.03 -5.61
C ILE A 210 11.39 -9.26 -5.93
N TRP A 211 10.34 -9.08 -6.73
CA TRP A 211 9.38 -10.13 -7.09
C TRP A 211 9.45 -10.40 -8.60
N ALA A 212 10.41 -11.21 -9.03
CA ALA A 212 10.71 -11.46 -10.45
C ALA A 212 9.54 -12.06 -11.25
N SER A 213 8.58 -12.72 -10.60
CA SER A 213 7.37 -13.25 -11.23
C SER A 213 6.23 -12.23 -11.35
N THR A 214 6.37 -11.06 -10.74
CA THR A 214 5.34 -10.01 -10.73
C THR A 214 5.63 -8.95 -11.78
N ARG A 215 4.59 -8.47 -12.45
CA ARG A 215 4.66 -7.27 -13.31
C ARG A 215 3.90 -6.14 -12.62
N ALA A 216 4.57 -5.02 -12.41
CA ALA A 216 3.93 -3.86 -11.77
C ALA A 216 3.15 -3.06 -12.82
N GLU A 217 1.84 -3.31 -12.87
CA GLU A 217 0.91 -2.70 -13.82
C GLU A 217 -0.11 -1.79 -13.14
N ALA A 218 -0.50 -2.11 -11.90
CA ALA A 218 -1.42 -1.34 -11.08
C ALA A 218 -1.00 -1.39 -9.61
N ALA A 219 -1.24 -0.31 -8.87
CA ALA A 219 -1.11 -0.28 -7.42
C ALA A 219 -2.10 0.71 -6.81
N ILE A 220 -2.60 0.38 -5.61
CA ILE A 220 -3.39 1.27 -4.77
C ILE A 220 -2.56 1.61 -3.54
N VAL A 221 -2.22 2.89 -3.39
CA VAL A 221 -1.52 3.41 -2.21
C VAL A 221 -2.58 3.90 -1.24
N ASN A 222 -2.79 3.17 -0.15
CA ASN A 222 -3.74 3.54 0.89
C ASN A 222 -3.05 4.34 2.01
N LEU A 223 -3.74 5.36 2.52
CA LEU A 223 -3.29 6.22 3.61
C LEU A 223 -4.27 6.08 4.77
N TYR A 224 -3.76 5.60 5.91
CA TYR A 224 -4.53 5.38 7.12
C TYR A 224 -4.06 6.31 8.24
N SER A 225 -5.01 6.96 8.90
CA SER A 225 -4.81 7.67 10.16
C SER A 225 -5.19 6.76 11.35
N PRO A 226 -4.74 7.07 12.57
CA PRO A 226 -5.18 6.35 13.75
C PRO A 226 -6.72 6.29 13.85
N GLY A 227 -7.27 5.08 13.96
CA GLY A 227 -8.70 4.81 14.02
C GLY A 227 -9.36 4.52 12.66
N ASP A 228 -8.66 4.71 11.54
CA ASP A 228 -9.12 4.21 10.25
C ASP A 228 -9.09 2.68 10.24
N THR A 229 -10.01 2.08 9.48
CA THR A 229 -10.10 0.62 9.33
C THR A 229 -10.34 0.25 7.88
N LEU A 230 -9.77 -0.87 7.45
CA LEU A 230 -10.11 -1.51 6.18
C LEU A 230 -11.09 -2.65 6.47
N SER A 231 -12.28 -2.59 5.86
CA SER A 231 -13.28 -3.64 6.05
C SER A 231 -12.84 -4.93 5.36
N VAL A 232 -13.34 -6.07 5.85
CA VAL A 232 -13.09 -7.38 5.22
C VAL A 232 -13.60 -7.37 3.77
N HIS A 233 -12.71 -7.66 2.84
CA HIS A 233 -12.99 -7.75 1.40
C HIS A 233 -12.09 -8.82 0.77
N ARG A 234 -12.30 -9.07 -0.52
CA ARG A 234 -11.46 -9.94 -1.35
C ARG A 234 -11.08 -9.18 -2.61
N ASP A 235 -9.82 -9.26 -3.00
CA ASP A 235 -9.33 -8.75 -4.26
C ASP A 235 -9.53 -9.81 -5.36
N VAL A 236 -10.39 -9.49 -6.33
CA VAL A 236 -10.79 -10.40 -7.43
C VAL A 236 -10.87 -9.69 -8.78
N ALA A 237 -10.41 -8.44 -8.86
CA ALA A 237 -10.52 -7.64 -10.07
C ALA A 237 -9.38 -7.88 -11.06
N GLU A 238 -8.24 -8.35 -10.54
CA GLU A 238 -7.07 -8.71 -11.31
C GLU A 238 -7.29 -10.05 -12.03
N THR A 239 -6.90 -10.11 -13.30
CA THR A 239 -6.95 -11.34 -14.09
C THR A 239 -5.66 -12.15 -14.00
N SER A 240 -4.66 -11.67 -13.26
CA SER A 240 -3.35 -12.32 -13.15
C SER A 240 -3.38 -13.50 -12.19
N GLY A 241 -2.68 -14.58 -12.54
CA GLY A 241 -2.41 -15.70 -11.63
C GLY A 241 -1.19 -15.47 -10.72
N THR A 242 -0.53 -14.32 -10.82
CA THR A 242 0.61 -13.93 -9.98
C THR A 242 0.13 -13.37 -8.64
N GLY A 243 0.91 -13.57 -7.57
CA GLY A 243 0.56 -13.06 -6.25
C GLY A 243 0.44 -11.53 -6.20
N LEU A 244 -0.37 -11.04 -5.26
CA LEU A 244 -0.50 -9.63 -4.91
C LEU A 244 0.58 -9.26 -3.88
N VAL A 245 1.21 -8.10 -4.06
CA VAL A 245 2.26 -7.60 -3.16
C VAL A 245 1.73 -6.43 -2.33
N SER A 246 1.84 -6.53 -1.01
CA SER A 246 1.57 -5.44 -0.05
C SER A 246 2.83 -5.17 0.76
N LYS A 247 3.21 -3.89 0.92
CA LYS A 247 4.47 -3.47 1.53
C LYS A 247 4.38 -2.11 2.18
#